data_AF-A0A151TVW4-F1
#
_entry.id   AF-A0A151TVW4-F1
#
_cell.length_a   1.000
_cell.length_b   1.000
_cell.length_c   1.000
_cell.angle_alpha   90.00
_cell.angle_beta   90.00
_cell.angle_gamma   90.00
#
_symmetry.space_group_name_H-M   'P 1'
#
loop_
_entity.id
_entity.type
_entity.pdbx_description
1 polymer ?
#
loop_
_entity_poly.entity_id
_entity_poly.type
_entity_poly.pdbx_seq_one_letter_code
_entity_poly.pdbx_strand_id
1 'polypeptide(L)'
;MPRKFLTEQHQNEWGAMYREIKNMGVFNAPQGFLKEVPLQDVRLHEDSIHGRAQQTNLEYLLMLDVDSLLWSFRKTAGLATPGKPYGGWEAPNIELRGHFVGNFLSIKREWSASDRLTLQLPLTLRTEAIKDDRPEYASIQAILYGPYLLAGHTNGGDWDLKAGANHADWIVPIPASYNRQLVSFSQDLEDSTYVLANSNHSLAMQKLPESGTDLALQATFRLVLEESFSKFSILTNANATSFVTREGLSRYNPISFVAKGANRNFLLEPLFSFRDEHYTVYFSIQG
;
A
#
# COMPACT_ATOMS: atom_id res chain seq x y z
N MET A 1 -10.21 -29.28 29.41
CA MET A 1 -8.79 -29.54 29.06
C MET A 1 -8.04 -28.22 29.08
N PRO A 2 -6.88 -28.11 29.73
CA PRO A 2 -6.13 -26.86 29.76
C PRO A 2 -5.52 -26.58 28.39
N ARG A 3 -5.74 -25.38 27.84
CA ARG A 3 -5.03 -24.93 26.63
C ARG A 3 -3.55 -24.82 26.99
N LYS A 4 -2.73 -25.72 26.45
CA LYS A 4 -1.28 -25.50 26.40
C LYS A 4 -1.04 -24.27 25.53
N PHE A 5 -0.64 -23.17 26.15
CA PHE A 5 -0.09 -22.04 25.42
C PHE A 5 1.22 -22.49 24.76
N LEU A 6 1.35 -22.26 23.46
CA LEU A 6 2.63 -22.34 22.78
C LEU A 6 3.54 -21.29 23.42
N THR A 7 4.68 -21.72 23.96
CA THR A 7 5.69 -20.81 24.51
C THR A 7 6.34 -20.01 23.39
N GLU A 8 6.83 -18.79 23.69
CA GLU A 8 7.46 -17.87 22.72
C GLU A 8 8.57 -18.52 21.87
N GLN A 9 9.24 -19.55 22.42
CA GLN A 9 10.20 -20.37 21.67
C GLN A 9 9.59 -21.05 20.44
N HIS A 10 8.36 -21.58 20.51
CA HIS A 10 7.71 -22.26 19.38
C HIS A 10 7.23 -21.30 18.29
N GLN A 11 6.89 -20.05 18.64
CA GLN A 11 6.56 -19.00 17.65
C GLN A 11 7.81 -18.51 16.92
N ASN A 12 8.92 -18.38 17.66
CA ASN A 12 10.21 -18.01 17.06
C ASN A 12 10.76 -19.12 16.16
N GLU A 13 10.60 -20.39 16.54
CA GLU A 13 10.97 -21.54 15.69
C GLU A 13 10.15 -21.61 14.40
N TRP A 14 8.83 -21.38 14.47
CA TRP A 14 7.99 -21.37 13.26
C TRP A 14 8.33 -20.18 12.34
N GLY A 15 8.54 -19.00 12.91
CA GLY A 15 8.94 -17.80 12.16
C GLY A 15 10.37 -17.87 11.62
N ALA A 16 11.28 -18.59 12.27
CA ALA A 16 12.63 -18.85 11.78
C ALA A 16 12.60 -19.90 10.65
N MET A 17 11.90 -21.01 10.85
CA MET A 17 11.72 -22.06 9.84
C MET A 17 11.03 -21.51 8.58
N TYR A 18 10.00 -20.66 8.74
CA TYR A 18 9.32 -20.02 7.60
C TYR A 18 10.23 -19.05 6.84
N ARG A 19 11.11 -18.32 7.54
CA ARG A 19 12.14 -17.45 6.92
C ARG A 19 13.23 -18.28 6.22
N GLU A 20 13.66 -19.39 6.80
CA GLU A 20 14.66 -20.29 6.22
C GLU A 20 14.12 -20.95 4.94
N ILE A 21 12.86 -21.41 4.95
CA ILE A 21 12.16 -21.97 3.79
C ILE A 21 11.99 -20.93 2.67
N LYS A 22 11.69 -19.66 2.99
CA LYS A 22 11.64 -18.57 2.00
C LYS A 22 13.02 -18.23 1.43
N ASN A 23 14.06 -18.22 2.28
CA ASN A 23 15.41 -17.78 1.90
C ASN A 23 16.21 -18.84 1.13
N MET A 24 15.82 -20.13 1.17
CA MET A 24 16.48 -21.17 0.38
C MET A 24 16.17 -21.10 -1.14
N GLY A 25 15.34 -20.15 -1.61
CA GLY A 25 14.99 -20.04 -3.03
C GLY A 25 14.22 -21.25 -3.58
N VAL A 26 13.75 -22.15 -2.71
CA VAL A 26 13.00 -23.37 -3.06
C VAL A 26 11.54 -23.04 -3.43
N PHE A 27 11.07 -21.83 -3.10
CA PHE A 27 9.77 -21.32 -3.53
C PHE A 27 9.95 -20.08 -4.41
N ASN A 28 10.38 -20.29 -5.65
CA ASN A 28 9.81 -19.47 -6.72
C ASN A 28 8.30 -19.79 -6.73
N ALA A 29 7.44 -18.86 -6.31
CA ALA A 29 6.02 -18.98 -6.62
C ALA A 29 5.94 -19.11 -8.14
N PRO A 30 5.52 -20.25 -8.69
CA PRO A 30 5.83 -20.53 -10.08
C PRO A 30 4.93 -19.65 -10.94
N GLN A 31 5.51 -18.59 -11.51
CA GLN A 31 4.82 -17.72 -12.44
C GLN A 31 4.33 -18.56 -13.61
N GLY A 32 3.00 -18.71 -13.70
CA GLY A 32 2.33 -19.47 -14.77
C GLY A 32 2.14 -20.97 -14.53
N PHE A 33 2.64 -21.57 -13.43
CA PHE A 33 2.49 -23.02 -13.20
C PHE A 33 1.37 -23.39 -12.21
N LEU A 34 1.06 -22.51 -11.25
CA LEU A 34 -0.05 -22.70 -10.31
C LEU A 34 -1.11 -21.64 -10.54
N LYS A 35 -2.33 -22.08 -10.80
CA LYS A 35 -3.52 -21.23 -10.88
C LYS A 35 -4.28 -21.37 -9.58
N GLU A 36 -4.74 -20.24 -9.03
CA GLU A 36 -5.74 -20.28 -7.96
C GLU A 36 -6.94 -21.09 -8.43
N VAL A 37 -7.37 -22.03 -7.61
CA VAL A 37 -8.59 -22.79 -7.89
C VAL A 37 -9.76 -21.95 -7.40
N PRO A 38 -10.74 -21.62 -8.26
CA PRO A 38 -11.92 -20.88 -7.84
C PRO A 38 -12.59 -21.58 -6.64
N LEU A 39 -13.03 -20.81 -5.63
CA LEU A 39 -13.66 -21.38 -4.43
C LEU A 39 -14.92 -22.21 -4.76
N GLN A 40 -15.60 -21.91 -5.87
CA GLN A 40 -16.71 -22.70 -6.36
C GLN A 40 -16.32 -24.14 -6.77
N ASP A 41 -15.07 -24.33 -7.18
CA ASP A 41 -14.50 -25.61 -7.61
C ASP A 41 -13.82 -26.37 -6.46
N VAL A 42 -13.83 -25.79 -5.24
CA VAL A 42 -13.31 -26.42 -4.02
C VAL A 42 -14.48 -26.68 -3.07
N ARG A 43 -14.62 -27.93 -2.64
CA ARG A 43 -15.58 -28.32 -1.59
C ARG A 43 -14.81 -28.89 -0.41
N LEU A 44 -15.01 -28.28 0.75
CA LEU A 44 -14.48 -28.81 1.99
C LEU A 44 -15.34 -30.00 2.40
N HIS A 45 -14.71 -31.10 2.80
CA HIS A 45 -15.43 -32.23 3.33
C HIS A 45 -16.06 -31.85 4.68
N GLU A 46 -17.34 -32.18 4.88
CA GLU A 46 -18.15 -31.72 6.03
C GLU A 46 -17.53 -32.15 7.37
N ASP A 47 -17.03 -33.39 7.45
CA ASP A 47 -16.39 -33.93 8.65
C ASP A 47 -14.98 -33.37 8.94
N SER A 48 -14.39 -32.64 7.98
CA SER A 48 -13.06 -32.05 8.17
C SER A 48 -13.12 -30.91 9.20
N ILE A 49 -11.97 -30.59 9.80
CA ILE A 49 -11.89 -29.44 10.72
C ILE A 49 -12.25 -28.12 10.00
N HIS A 50 -11.94 -28.02 8.71
CA HIS A 50 -12.21 -26.83 7.91
C HIS A 50 -13.68 -26.76 7.46
N GLY A 51 -14.30 -27.89 7.12
CA GLY A 51 -15.73 -27.98 6.84
C GLY A 51 -16.57 -27.60 8.05
N ARG A 52 -16.25 -28.16 9.23
CA ARG A 52 -16.89 -27.76 10.49
C ARG A 52 -16.70 -26.29 10.82
N ALA A 53 -15.49 -25.74 10.63
CA ALA A 53 -15.23 -24.31 10.85
C ALA A 53 -16.02 -23.41 9.89
N GLN A 54 -16.10 -23.76 8.61
CA GLN A 54 -16.90 -23.06 7.61
C GLN A 54 -18.39 -23.06 7.99
N GLN A 55 -18.90 -24.23 8.37
CA GLN A 55 -20.30 -24.40 8.76
C GLN A 55 -20.64 -23.60 10.03
N THR A 56 -19.80 -23.67 11.06
CA THR A 56 -19.97 -22.86 12.28
C THR A 56 -19.93 -21.36 11.98
N ASN A 57 -19.04 -20.91 11.09
CA ASN A 57 -18.99 -19.51 10.69
C ASN A 57 -20.25 -19.10 9.93
N LEU A 58 -20.78 -19.96 9.04
CA LEU A 58 -22.04 -19.72 8.35
C LEU A 58 -23.21 -19.62 9.32
N GLU A 59 -23.34 -20.55 10.27
CA GLU A 59 -24.38 -20.53 11.31
C GLU A 59 -24.29 -19.28 12.18
N TYR A 60 -23.07 -18.89 12.57
CA TYR A 60 -22.85 -17.66 13.32
C TYR A 60 -23.33 -16.43 12.53
N LEU A 61 -22.99 -16.32 11.25
CA LEU A 61 -23.42 -15.20 10.41
C LEU A 61 -24.95 -15.16 10.23
N LEU A 62 -25.58 -16.32 10.06
CA LEU A 62 -27.05 -16.43 9.93
C LEU A 62 -27.80 -16.20 11.25
N MET A 63 -27.12 -16.38 12.39
CA MET A 63 -27.67 -16.07 13.71
C MET A 63 -27.79 -14.56 13.97
N LEU A 64 -27.04 -13.73 13.23
CA LEU A 64 -27.06 -12.28 13.40
C LEU A 64 -28.33 -11.68 12.79
N ASP A 65 -29.09 -10.96 13.61
CA ASP A 65 -30.29 -10.26 13.19
C ASP A 65 -29.93 -8.95 12.48
N VAL A 66 -30.31 -8.87 11.20
CA VAL A 66 -29.98 -7.72 10.34
C VAL A 66 -30.58 -6.42 10.87
N ASP A 67 -31.79 -6.45 11.46
CA ASP A 67 -32.41 -5.24 12.00
C ASP A 67 -31.70 -4.73 13.25
N SER A 68 -31.13 -5.63 14.05
CA SER A 68 -30.28 -5.33 15.20
C SER A 68 -28.89 -4.83 14.78
N LEU A 69 -28.31 -5.39 13.71
CA LEU A 69 -27.06 -4.92 13.11
C LEU A 69 -27.17 -3.50 12.53
N LEU A 70 -28.27 -3.21 11.84
CA LEU A 70 -28.53 -1.90 11.23
C LEU A 70 -29.08 -0.87 12.22
N TRP A 71 -29.30 -1.26 13.48
CA TRP A 71 -29.96 -0.44 14.48
C TRP A 71 -29.28 0.92 14.65
N SER A 72 -27.95 0.94 14.81
CA SER A 72 -27.16 2.16 15.05
C SER A 72 -27.23 3.14 13.87
N PHE A 73 -27.25 2.64 12.63
CA PHE A 73 -27.38 3.47 11.42
C PHE A 73 -28.76 4.09 11.32
N ARG A 74 -29.81 3.28 11.50
CA ARG A 74 -31.20 3.74 11.46
C ARG A 74 -31.48 4.75 12.57
N LYS A 75 -30.97 4.50 13.79
CA LYS A 75 -31.11 5.42 14.92
C LYS A 75 -30.46 6.77 14.65
N THR A 76 -29.24 6.76 14.12
CA THR A 76 -28.50 7.97 13.74
C THR A 76 -29.21 8.74 12.64
N ALA A 77 -29.80 8.04 11.66
CA ALA A 77 -30.56 8.64 10.57
C ALA A 77 -31.99 9.08 10.94
N GLY A 78 -32.41 8.94 12.21
CA GLY A 78 -33.76 9.27 12.65
C GLY A 78 -34.86 8.37 12.07
N LEU A 79 -34.51 7.15 11.65
CA LEU A 79 -35.41 6.15 11.08
C LEU A 79 -35.94 5.19 12.14
N ALA A 80 -37.00 4.46 11.79
CA ALA A 80 -37.53 3.39 12.64
C ALA A 80 -36.48 2.29 12.85
N THR A 81 -36.34 1.83 14.09
CA THR A 81 -35.37 0.81 14.51
C THR A 81 -36.10 -0.44 15.03
N PRO A 82 -36.59 -1.33 14.15
CA PRO A 82 -37.37 -2.51 14.54
C PRO A 82 -36.57 -3.57 15.32
N GLY A 83 -35.23 -3.56 15.25
CA GLY A 83 -34.35 -4.45 16.03
C GLY A 83 -33.96 -3.88 17.41
N LYS A 84 -33.09 -4.61 18.12
CA LYS A 84 -32.46 -4.13 19.37
C LYS A 84 -30.96 -3.96 19.14
N PRO A 85 -30.31 -2.94 19.71
CA PRO A 85 -28.87 -2.79 19.58
C PRO A 85 -28.17 -3.99 20.22
N TYR A 86 -27.14 -4.49 19.56
CA TYR A 86 -26.24 -5.46 20.18
C TYR A 86 -25.50 -4.83 21.36
N GLY A 87 -24.98 -5.68 22.26
CA GLY A 87 -24.19 -5.24 23.41
C GLY A 87 -22.71 -5.02 23.07
N GLY A 88 -21.87 -4.98 24.11
CA GLY A 88 -20.42 -4.86 23.93
C GLY A 88 -20.04 -3.59 23.18
N TRP A 89 -19.18 -3.70 22.17
CA TRP A 89 -18.76 -2.56 21.34
C TRP A 89 -19.89 -1.97 20.48
N GLU A 90 -20.99 -2.70 20.28
CA GLU A 90 -22.17 -2.27 19.52
C GLU A 90 -23.26 -1.63 20.40
N ALA A 91 -23.03 -1.52 21.71
CA ALA A 91 -24.01 -0.93 22.62
C ALA A 91 -24.28 0.55 22.29
N PRO A 92 -25.50 1.06 22.53
CA PRO A 92 -25.91 2.42 22.09
C PRO A 92 -25.06 3.55 22.68
N ASN A 93 -24.43 3.30 23.82
CA ASN A 93 -23.61 4.23 24.56
C ASN A 93 -22.10 4.07 24.28
N ILE A 94 -21.71 3.24 23.30
CA ILE A 94 -20.31 3.00 22.95
C ILE A 94 -20.00 3.63 21.60
N GLU A 95 -18.83 4.28 21.49
CA GLU A 95 -18.43 5.01 20.28
C GLU A 95 -17.99 4.12 19.11
N LEU A 96 -17.76 2.83 19.37
CA LEU A 96 -17.44 1.84 18.35
C LEU A 96 -18.69 1.20 17.70
N ARG A 97 -19.90 1.61 18.10
CA ARG A 97 -21.14 1.07 17.54
C ARG A 97 -21.23 1.32 16.03
N GLY A 98 -21.65 0.31 15.28
CA GLY A 98 -21.70 0.29 13.82
C GLY A 98 -20.45 -0.29 13.16
N HIS A 99 -19.32 -0.37 13.85
CA HIS A 99 -18.05 -0.80 13.24
C HIS A 99 -18.04 -2.30 12.88
N PHE A 100 -18.86 -3.11 13.56
CA PHE A 100 -18.99 -4.54 13.28
C PHE A 100 -19.55 -4.84 11.89
N VAL A 101 -20.41 -3.97 11.36
CA VAL A 101 -20.94 -4.09 9.98
C VAL A 101 -20.21 -3.21 8.96
N GLY A 102 -19.26 -2.39 9.42
CA GLY A 102 -18.56 -1.40 8.61
C GLY A 102 -19.21 -0.01 8.65
N ASN A 103 -18.56 0.98 8.05
CA ASN A 103 -19.03 2.37 8.05
C ASN A 103 -19.90 2.66 6.81
N PHE A 104 -21.14 3.12 7.00
CA PHE A 104 -22.04 3.50 5.92
C PHE A 104 -22.52 4.95 6.07
N LEU A 105 -22.40 5.74 5.00
CA LEU A 105 -23.08 7.03 4.87
C LEU A 105 -24.43 6.80 4.20
N SER A 106 -25.52 6.94 4.95
CA SER A 106 -26.88 6.75 4.43
C SER A 106 -27.47 8.07 3.90
N ILE A 107 -27.98 8.07 2.67
CA ILE A 107 -28.68 9.21 2.07
C ILE A 107 -30.10 8.79 1.72
N LYS A 108 -31.10 9.39 2.37
CA LYS A 108 -32.52 9.14 2.10
C LYS A 108 -33.09 10.18 1.14
N ARG A 109 -33.53 9.75 -0.03
CA ARG A 109 -34.11 10.58 -1.09
C ARG A 109 -34.95 9.70 -2.03
N GLU A 110 -35.93 10.30 -2.71
CA GLU A 110 -36.58 9.71 -3.89
C GLU A 110 -35.64 9.83 -5.09
N TRP A 111 -35.12 8.71 -5.57
CA TRP A 111 -34.08 8.65 -6.60
C TRP A 111 -34.66 8.64 -8.02
N SER A 112 -33.95 9.28 -8.93
CA SER A 112 -34.21 9.29 -10.38
C SER A 112 -32.95 8.92 -11.15
N ALA A 113 -33.09 8.43 -12.39
CA ALA A 113 -31.94 8.01 -13.22
C ALA A 113 -30.93 9.15 -13.53
N SER A 114 -31.34 10.41 -13.38
CA SER A 114 -30.50 11.59 -13.59
C SER A 114 -29.77 12.07 -12.33
N ASP A 115 -30.06 11.51 -11.15
CA ASP A 115 -29.41 11.95 -9.92
C ASP A 115 -27.91 11.62 -9.94
N ARG A 116 -27.11 12.59 -9.50
CA ARG A 116 -25.65 12.44 -9.35
C ARG A 116 -25.28 12.68 -7.90
N LEU A 117 -24.64 11.70 -7.29
CA LEU A 117 -24.02 11.85 -5.98
C LEU A 117 -22.55 12.23 -6.17
N THR A 118 -22.17 13.40 -5.65
CA THR A 118 -20.76 13.82 -5.60
C THR A 118 -20.31 13.78 -4.15
N LEU A 119 -19.32 12.94 -3.86
CA LEU A 119 -18.65 12.92 -2.56
C LEU A 119 -17.37 13.73 -2.66
N GLN A 120 -17.25 14.80 -1.88
CA GLN A 120 -16.03 15.58 -1.76
C GLN A 120 -15.39 15.28 -0.41
N LEU A 121 -14.32 14.48 -0.42
CA LEU A 121 -13.50 14.24 0.75
C LEU A 121 -12.34 15.24 0.74
N PRO A 122 -12.18 16.08 1.78
CA PRO A 122 -11.03 16.96 1.87
C PRO A 122 -9.77 16.11 2.12
N LEU A 123 -8.99 15.87 1.08
CA LEU A 123 -7.68 15.23 1.18
C LEU A 123 -6.64 16.30 1.44
N THR A 124 -6.31 16.50 2.72
CA THR A 124 -5.32 17.48 3.16
C THR A 124 -4.05 16.80 3.65
N LEU A 125 -2.92 17.43 3.37
CA LEU A 125 -1.65 17.03 3.97
C LEU A 125 -1.59 17.51 5.42
N ARG A 126 -1.15 16.63 6.32
CA ARG A 126 -0.96 16.94 7.75
C ARG A 126 0.12 16.05 8.33
N THR A 127 0.71 16.50 9.43
CA THR A 127 1.59 15.68 10.25
C THR A 127 0.88 15.25 11.55
N GLU A 128 1.27 14.10 12.08
CA GLU A 128 0.83 13.62 13.38
C GLU A 128 2.03 13.19 14.21
N ALA A 129 2.17 13.74 15.42
CA ALA A 129 3.19 13.29 16.36
C ALA A 129 2.91 11.87 16.84
N ILE A 130 3.97 11.12 17.11
CA ILE A 130 3.81 9.80 17.72
C ILE A 130 3.28 9.92 19.15
N LYS A 131 2.59 8.88 19.62
CA LYS A 131 2.09 8.80 20.99
C LYS A 131 3.19 8.28 21.93
N ASP A 132 4.23 9.09 22.11
CA ASP A 132 5.36 8.80 22.99
C ASP A 132 5.72 10.05 23.81
N ASP A 133 5.73 9.91 25.14
CA ASP A 133 5.95 11.02 26.07
C ASP A 133 7.43 11.34 26.29
N ARG A 134 8.34 10.52 25.75
CA ARG A 134 9.79 10.71 25.94
C ARG A 134 10.29 11.91 25.11
N PRO A 135 11.01 12.87 25.72
CA PRO A 135 11.44 14.10 25.04
C PRO A 135 12.29 13.87 23.78
N GLU A 136 13.09 12.81 23.75
CA GLU A 136 13.94 12.46 22.60
C GLU A 136 13.14 12.11 21.32
N TYR A 137 11.84 11.84 21.44
CA TYR A 137 10.97 11.53 20.31
C TYR A 137 9.93 12.62 20.01
N ALA A 138 10.01 13.77 20.68
CA ALA A 138 9.04 14.86 20.51
C ALA A 138 9.00 15.44 19.09
N SER A 139 10.10 15.32 18.31
CA SER A 139 10.17 15.74 16.91
C SER A 139 9.68 14.69 15.92
N ILE A 140 9.37 13.47 16.37
CA ILE A 140 8.97 12.38 15.48
C ILE A 140 7.51 12.52 15.09
N GLN A 141 7.27 12.61 13.78
CA GLN A 141 5.94 12.73 13.22
C GLN A 141 5.76 11.81 12.00
N ALA A 142 4.53 11.34 11.83
CA ALA A 142 4.07 10.72 10.59
C ALA A 142 3.50 11.79 9.65
N ILE A 143 3.59 11.56 8.34
CA ILE A 143 2.99 12.43 7.31
C ILE A 143 1.80 11.70 6.70
N LEU A 144 0.66 12.37 6.62
CA LEU A 144 -0.57 11.80 6.09
C LEU A 144 -1.20 12.71 5.04
N TYR A 145 -1.82 12.10 4.03
CA TYR A 145 -2.66 12.77 3.05
C TYR A 145 -4.08 12.21 3.13
N GLY A 146 -4.99 12.95 3.77
CA GLY A 146 -6.31 12.44 4.13
C GLY A 146 -6.19 11.19 5.03
N PRO A 147 -6.75 10.03 4.63
CA PRO A 147 -6.62 8.77 5.38
C PRO A 147 -5.32 8.00 5.09
N TYR A 148 -4.51 8.44 4.14
CA TYR A 148 -3.34 7.69 3.70
C TYR A 148 -2.10 8.07 4.50
N LEU A 149 -1.47 7.07 5.15
CA LEU A 149 -0.13 7.20 5.71
C LEU A 149 0.89 7.20 4.57
N LEU A 150 1.73 8.24 4.52
CA LEU A 150 2.79 8.34 3.53
C LEU A 150 4.10 7.79 4.11
N ALA A 151 4.68 6.83 3.41
CA ALA A 151 6.01 6.30 3.68
C ALA A 151 7.01 6.94 2.72
N GLY A 152 8.23 7.19 3.18
CA GLY A 152 9.33 7.69 2.36
C GLY A 152 10.33 6.62 2.02
N HIS A 153 10.71 6.49 0.75
CA HIS A 153 11.82 5.61 0.35
C HIS A 153 13.11 6.04 1.07
N THR A 154 13.75 5.10 1.78
CA THR A 154 15.00 5.33 2.51
C THR A 154 16.00 4.21 2.25
N ASN A 155 17.23 4.58 1.90
CA ASN A 155 18.36 3.65 1.81
C ASN A 155 19.42 4.22 2.74
N GLY A 156 19.62 3.60 3.92
CA GLY A 156 20.67 4.03 4.87
C GLY A 156 20.21 4.77 6.12
N GLY A 157 18.94 4.64 6.52
CA GLY A 157 18.47 5.09 7.85
C GLY A 157 18.36 6.60 8.03
N ASP A 158 18.34 7.38 6.95
CA ASP A 158 18.00 8.80 6.98
C ASP A 158 16.48 8.98 7.07
N TRP A 159 16.04 9.90 7.91
CA TRP A 159 14.65 10.18 8.24
C TRP A 159 14.46 11.62 8.76
N ASP A 160 15.48 12.49 8.61
CA ASP A 160 15.45 13.88 9.06
C ASP A 160 14.87 14.80 7.96
N LEU A 161 13.81 15.53 8.30
CA LEU A 161 13.15 16.50 7.41
C LEU A 161 13.42 17.95 7.85
N LYS A 162 13.59 18.83 6.86
CA LYS A 162 13.69 20.27 7.04
C LYS A 162 12.30 20.88 6.86
N ALA A 163 11.61 21.15 7.96
CA ALA A 163 10.32 21.81 7.87
C ALA A 163 10.47 23.25 7.36
N GLY A 164 9.51 23.67 6.54
CA GLY A 164 9.26 25.08 6.21
C GLY A 164 8.06 25.59 7.00
N ALA A 165 7.79 26.90 6.89
CA ALA A 165 6.70 27.55 7.60
C ALA A 165 5.33 26.91 7.31
N ASN A 166 5.11 26.43 6.08
CA ASN A 166 3.94 25.66 5.68
C ASN A 166 4.33 24.35 4.99
N HIS A 167 3.45 23.34 5.05
CA HIS A 167 3.60 22.06 4.35
C HIS A 167 4.04 22.20 2.88
N ALA A 168 3.46 23.17 2.15
CA ALA A 168 3.76 23.38 0.72
C ALA A 168 5.21 23.80 0.44
N ASP A 169 5.94 24.28 1.44
CA ASP A 169 7.33 24.73 1.28
C ASP A 169 8.33 23.57 1.26
N TRP A 170 7.95 22.45 1.91
CA TRP A 170 8.82 21.31 2.14
C TRP A 170 8.23 19.97 1.73
N ILE A 171 6.93 19.87 1.43
CA ILE A 171 6.29 18.70 0.82
C ILE A 171 5.49 19.16 -0.41
N VAL A 172 5.89 18.69 -1.59
CA VAL A 172 5.33 19.12 -2.88
C VAL A 172 4.75 17.91 -3.62
N PRO A 173 3.50 17.96 -4.12
CA PRO A 173 2.92 16.86 -4.89
C PRO A 173 3.69 16.63 -6.18
N ILE A 174 3.87 15.37 -6.58
CA ILE A 174 4.45 15.01 -7.87
C ILE A 174 3.33 14.99 -8.91
N PRO A 175 3.40 15.81 -9.98
CA PRO A 175 2.41 15.77 -11.05
C PRO A 175 2.41 14.41 -11.75
N ALA A 176 1.23 13.86 -12.03
CA ALA A 176 1.09 12.59 -12.75
C ALA A 176 1.78 12.60 -14.13
N SER A 177 1.94 13.77 -14.74
CA SER A 177 2.67 13.93 -16.00
C SER A 177 4.16 13.55 -15.90
N TYR A 178 4.76 13.55 -14.71
CA TYR A 178 6.16 13.17 -14.52
C TYR A 178 6.41 11.69 -14.79
N ASN A 179 5.39 10.83 -14.71
CA ASN A 179 5.52 9.43 -15.12
C ASN A 179 5.90 9.28 -16.61
N ARG A 180 5.62 10.29 -17.45
CA ARG A 180 6.06 10.30 -18.87
C ARG A 180 7.56 10.52 -19.02
N GLN A 181 8.23 11.01 -17.98
CA GLN A 181 9.67 11.23 -17.95
C GLN A 181 10.42 10.00 -17.40
N LEU A 182 9.71 9.00 -16.88
CA LEU A 182 10.30 7.79 -16.33
C LEU A 182 10.55 6.77 -17.43
N VAL A 183 11.80 6.34 -17.55
CA VAL A 183 12.25 5.39 -18.56
C VAL A 183 13.14 4.32 -17.95
N SER A 184 13.19 3.18 -18.61
CA SER A 184 14.18 2.14 -18.35
C SER A 184 14.92 1.83 -19.65
N PHE A 185 16.24 1.63 -19.54
CA PHE A 185 17.09 1.24 -20.66
C PHE A 185 17.30 -0.26 -20.60
N SER A 186 16.88 -0.98 -21.63
CA SER A 186 17.02 -2.43 -21.71
C SER A 186 17.88 -2.87 -22.88
N GLN A 187 18.46 -4.04 -22.76
CA GLN A 187 19.13 -4.73 -23.84
C GLN A 187 18.65 -6.18 -23.84
N ASP A 188 18.19 -6.65 -24.99
CA ASP A 188 17.84 -8.06 -25.18
C ASP A 188 19.11 -8.81 -25.60
N LEU A 189 19.44 -9.87 -24.86
CA LEU A 189 20.58 -10.75 -25.11
C LEU A 189 20.08 -12.19 -25.08
N GLU A 190 20.18 -12.88 -26.22
CA GLU A 190 19.64 -14.23 -26.40
C GLU A 190 18.15 -14.29 -26.02
N ASP A 191 17.79 -15.09 -25.01
CA ASP A 191 16.43 -15.28 -24.50
C ASP A 191 16.15 -14.48 -23.21
N SER A 192 16.98 -13.48 -22.87
CA SER A 192 16.82 -12.68 -21.66
C SER A 192 16.93 -11.18 -21.92
N THR A 193 16.04 -10.43 -21.29
CA THR A 193 16.14 -8.96 -21.23
C THR A 193 16.95 -8.56 -20.01
N TYR A 194 17.91 -7.68 -20.22
CA TYR A 194 18.67 -7.01 -19.17
C TYR A 194 18.32 -5.53 -19.16
N VAL A 195 18.44 -4.89 -18.00
CA VAL A 195 18.16 -3.48 -17.78
C VAL A 195 19.34 -2.81 -17.11
N LEU A 196 19.60 -1.58 -17.49
CA LEU A 196 20.57 -0.73 -16.80
C LEU A 196 19.98 -0.37 -15.43
N ALA A 197 20.69 -0.65 -14.35
CA ALA A 197 20.28 -0.33 -13.00
C ALA A 197 21.40 0.37 -12.22
N ASN A 198 21.02 1.30 -11.34
CA ASN A 198 21.95 1.89 -10.38
C ASN A 198 22.13 0.95 -9.19
N SER A 199 23.27 0.25 -9.17
CA SER A 199 23.67 -0.66 -8.10
C SER A 199 24.89 -0.08 -7.37
N ASN A 200 24.69 0.34 -6.12
CA ASN A 200 25.76 0.85 -5.24
C ASN A 200 26.63 1.95 -5.89
N HIS A 201 26.00 3.02 -6.39
CA HIS A 201 26.67 4.15 -7.05
C HIS A 201 27.37 3.82 -8.37
N SER A 202 27.13 2.64 -8.93
CA SER A 202 27.59 2.23 -10.25
C SER A 202 26.41 1.84 -11.12
N LEU A 203 26.53 2.09 -12.43
CA LEU A 203 25.54 1.62 -13.40
C LEU A 203 25.97 0.22 -13.87
N ALA A 204 25.09 -0.76 -13.70
CA ALA A 204 25.34 -2.14 -14.09
C ALA A 204 24.15 -2.71 -14.86
N MET A 205 24.41 -3.65 -15.77
CA MET A 205 23.37 -4.44 -16.41
C MET A 205 22.89 -5.51 -15.44
N GLN A 206 21.60 -5.52 -15.18
CA GLN A 206 20.92 -6.48 -14.31
C GLN A 206 19.83 -7.19 -15.12
N LYS A 207 19.48 -8.42 -14.74
CA LYS A 207 18.35 -9.09 -15.41
C LYS A 207 17.06 -8.30 -15.16
N LEU A 208 16.17 -8.25 -16.15
CA LEU A 208 14.88 -7.56 -16.04
C LEU A 208 14.16 -7.98 -14.75
N PRO A 209 13.94 -7.05 -13.79
CA PRO A 209 13.28 -7.37 -12.54
C PRO A 209 11.77 -7.52 -12.70
N GLU A 210 11.15 -8.18 -11.74
CA GLU A 210 9.70 -8.11 -11.56
C GLU A 210 9.28 -6.70 -11.13
N SER A 211 8.06 -6.30 -11.52
CA SER A 211 7.49 -5.00 -11.15
C SER A 211 7.28 -4.88 -9.64
N GLY A 212 7.63 -3.71 -9.09
CA GLY A 212 7.48 -3.41 -7.67
C GLY A 212 8.61 -3.94 -6.79
N THR A 213 9.75 -4.30 -7.38
CA THR A 213 10.98 -4.64 -6.64
C THR A 213 11.91 -3.42 -6.53
N ASP A 214 12.79 -3.40 -5.52
CA ASP A 214 13.85 -2.39 -5.38
C ASP A 214 14.68 -2.23 -6.66
N LEU A 215 14.94 -3.34 -7.35
CA LEU A 215 15.69 -3.34 -8.61
C LEU A 215 14.92 -2.65 -9.75
N ALA A 216 13.59 -2.73 -9.80
CA ALA A 216 12.77 -2.01 -10.77
C ALA A 216 12.86 -0.48 -10.55
N LEU A 217 12.93 -0.04 -9.29
CA LEU A 217 13.14 1.36 -8.93
C LEU A 217 14.56 1.81 -9.34
N GLN A 218 15.58 1.01 -9.02
CA GLN A 218 16.98 1.29 -9.40
C GLN A 218 17.22 1.27 -10.93
N ALA A 219 16.39 0.55 -11.68
CA ALA A 219 16.41 0.48 -13.14
C ALA A 219 15.49 1.51 -13.81
N THR A 220 14.83 2.38 -13.05
CA THR A 220 13.98 3.45 -13.57
C THR A 220 14.67 4.80 -13.42
N PHE A 221 14.83 5.50 -14.53
CA PHE A 221 15.49 6.80 -14.59
C PHE A 221 14.49 7.86 -14.99
N ARG A 222 14.60 9.04 -14.38
CA ARG A 222 13.87 10.23 -14.83
C ARG A 222 14.72 10.99 -15.85
N LEU A 223 14.26 11.07 -17.09
CA LEU A 223 14.85 11.92 -18.11
C LEU A 223 14.36 13.35 -17.95
N VAL A 224 15.26 14.23 -17.53
CA VAL A 224 15.03 15.69 -17.49
C VAL A 224 15.77 16.29 -18.67
N LEU A 225 15.03 16.74 -19.68
CA LEU A 225 15.57 17.40 -20.86
C LEU A 225 15.57 18.92 -20.60
N GLU A 226 16.72 19.58 -20.73
CA GLU A 226 16.85 21.02 -20.50
C GLU A 226 16.19 21.88 -21.59
N GLU A 227 15.93 21.32 -22.78
CA GLU A 227 15.26 22.01 -23.87
C GLU A 227 14.13 21.17 -24.48
N SER A 228 13.12 21.88 -24.99
CA SER A 228 11.97 21.30 -25.71
C SER A 228 12.40 20.81 -27.09
N PHE A 229 13.20 19.74 -27.16
CA PHE A 229 13.54 19.14 -28.45
C PHE A 229 12.33 18.40 -29.03
N SER A 230 11.76 18.98 -30.07
CA SER A 230 10.64 18.45 -30.88
C SER A 230 11.00 17.21 -31.72
N LYS A 231 12.10 16.50 -31.42
CA LYS A 231 12.60 15.37 -32.19
C LYS A 231 13.22 14.29 -31.31
N PHE A 232 12.40 13.55 -30.59
CA PHE A 232 12.72 12.15 -30.31
C PHE A 232 12.07 11.30 -31.41
N SER A 233 12.87 10.86 -32.37
CA SER A 233 12.49 9.76 -33.25
C SER A 233 12.79 8.46 -32.52
N ILE A 234 11.75 7.71 -32.15
CA ILE A 234 11.89 6.29 -31.81
C ILE A 234 12.42 5.62 -33.08
N LEU A 235 13.68 5.22 -33.08
CA LEU A 235 14.23 4.39 -34.14
C LEU A 235 13.61 3.01 -34.00
N THR A 236 12.53 2.77 -34.75
CA THR A 236 11.83 1.48 -34.77
C THR A 236 12.59 0.38 -35.52
N ASN A 237 13.71 0.72 -36.17
CA ASN A 237 14.59 -0.20 -36.89
C ASN A 237 16.04 0.31 -36.88
N ALA A 238 16.68 0.26 -35.72
CA ALA A 238 18.13 0.40 -35.65
C ALA A 238 18.74 -0.96 -35.29
N ASN A 239 19.19 -1.71 -36.32
CA ASN A 239 19.93 -2.98 -36.19
C ASN A 239 21.29 -2.85 -35.45
N ALA A 240 21.53 -1.76 -34.73
CA ALA A 240 22.80 -1.43 -34.07
C ALA A 240 22.63 -0.67 -32.74
N THR A 241 21.44 -0.65 -32.12
CA THR A 241 21.29 -0.01 -30.80
C THR A 241 21.72 -0.96 -29.69
N SER A 242 22.72 -0.56 -28.89
CA SER A 242 23.13 -1.28 -27.68
C SER A 242 22.03 -1.28 -26.60
N PHE A 243 21.07 -0.36 -26.66
CA PHE A 243 19.95 -0.25 -25.71
C PHE A 243 18.66 0.20 -26.38
N VAL A 244 17.53 -0.31 -25.88
CA VAL A 244 16.17 0.10 -26.19
C VAL A 244 15.61 0.86 -24.99
N THR A 245 15.04 2.04 -25.24
CA THR A 245 14.32 2.80 -24.21
C THR A 245 12.89 2.31 -24.10
N ARG A 246 12.41 2.12 -22.87
CA ARG A 246 11.05 1.67 -22.55
C ARG A 246 10.42 2.60 -21.52
N GLU A 247 9.11 2.45 -21.29
CA GLU A 247 8.47 3.04 -20.11
C GLU A 247 9.17 2.56 -18.83
N GLY A 248 9.29 3.44 -17.85
CA GLY A 248 9.89 3.12 -16.56
C GLY A 248 9.25 1.89 -15.91
N LEU A 249 10.10 1.00 -15.39
CA LEU A 249 9.68 -0.20 -14.66
C LEU A 249 8.98 0.13 -13.33
N SER A 250 9.24 1.32 -12.79
CA SER A 250 8.53 1.92 -11.66
C SER A 250 7.85 3.23 -12.09
N ARG A 251 6.78 3.60 -11.37
CA ARG A 251 5.97 4.80 -11.61
C ARG A 251 5.58 5.41 -10.28
N TYR A 252 5.49 6.74 -10.25
CA TYR A 252 4.90 7.44 -9.11
C TYR A 252 3.43 7.09 -8.97
N ASN A 253 3.01 6.84 -7.73
CA ASN A 253 1.61 6.79 -7.33
C ASN A 253 0.91 8.15 -7.61
N PRO A 254 -0.41 8.18 -7.94
CA PRO A 254 -1.17 9.43 -8.00
C PRO A 254 -1.13 10.29 -6.71
N ILE A 255 -0.79 9.67 -5.58
CA ILE A 255 -0.66 10.27 -4.25
C ILE A 255 0.83 10.33 -3.87
N SER A 256 1.72 10.67 -4.81
CA SER A 256 3.15 10.83 -4.53
C SER A 256 3.53 12.27 -4.26
N PHE A 257 4.43 12.47 -3.30
CA PHE A 257 4.98 13.77 -2.92
C PHE A 257 6.51 13.69 -2.82
N VAL A 258 7.16 14.85 -2.91
CA VAL A 258 8.57 15.00 -2.58
C VAL A 258 8.68 15.81 -1.31
N ALA A 259 9.28 15.23 -0.27
CA ALA A 259 9.62 15.94 0.96
C ALA A 259 11.10 16.37 0.98
N LYS A 260 11.38 17.59 1.42
CA LYS A 260 12.73 18.12 1.60
C LYS A 260 13.35 17.59 2.89
N GLY A 261 14.37 16.75 2.76
CA GLY A 261 15.14 16.28 3.90
C GLY A 261 16.37 17.12 4.20
N ALA A 262 17.03 16.81 5.32
CA ALA A 262 18.25 17.50 5.72
C ALA A 262 19.41 17.28 4.74
N ASN A 263 19.60 16.02 4.34
CA ASN A 263 20.69 15.55 3.47
C ASN A 263 20.22 15.20 2.06
N ARG A 264 18.97 14.75 1.90
CA ARG A 264 18.37 14.32 0.65
C ARG A 264 16.87 14.60 0.62
N ASN A 265 16.26 14.60 -0.54
CA ASN A 265 14.81 14.60 -0.63
C ASN A 265 14.26 13.17 -0.51
N PHE A 266 13.03 13.05 -0.01
CA PHE A 266 12.31 11.79 0.12
C PHE A 266 11.16 11.73 -0.87
N LEU A 267 11.07 10.64 -1.62
CA LEU A 267 9.84 10.29 -2.34
C LEU A 267 8.87 9.70 -1.33
N LEU A 268 7.75 10.38 -1.10
CA LEU A 268 6.67 9.95 -0.22
C LEU A 268 5.54 9.35 -1.05
N GLU A 269 5.10 8.15 -0.72
CA GLU A 269 3.94 7.49 -1.34
C GLU A 269 3.09 6.78 -0.28
N PRO A 270 1.84 6.40 -0.58
CA PRO A 270 1.06 5.59 0.34
C PRO A 270 1.78 4.27 0.64
N LEU A 271 1.79 3.85 1.92
CA LEU A 271 2.54 2.68 2.38
C LEU A 271 2.34 1.41 1.52
N PHE A 272 1.14 1.18 1.00
CA PHE A 272 0.84 0.02 0.14
C PHE A 272 1.49 0.06 -1.26
N SER A 273 2.06 1.20 -1.65
CA SER A 273 2.85 1.34 -2.89
C SER A 273 4.23 0.69 -2.73
N PHE A 274 4.70 0.54 -1.49
CA PHE A 274 5.95 -0.11 -1.16
C PHE A 274 5.72 -1.61 -1.00
N ARG A 275 6.54 -2.43 -1.66
CA ARG A 275 6.47 -3.89 -1.50
C ARG A 275 7.70 -4.44 -0.82
N ASP A 276 8.81 -4.44 -1.55
CA ASP A 276 10.09 -4.98 -1.11
C ASP A 276 11.13 -3.87 -0.90
N GLU A 277 10.69 -2.61 -0.93
CA GLU A 277 11.57 -1.45 -0.80
C GLU A 277 11.78 -1.05 0.65
N HIS A 278 12.94 -0.45 0.92
CA HIS A 278 13.24 0.12 2.22
C HIS A 278 12.54 1.48 2.38
N TYR A 279 11.78 1.64 3.46
CA TYR A 279 11.00 2.84 3.73
C TYR A 279 11.04 3.25 5.20
N THR A 280 10.71 4.52 5.45
CA THR A 280 10.37 5.02 6.79
C THR A 280 8.98 5.64 6.77
N VAL A 281 8.21 5.43 7.84
CA VAL A 281 6.87 6.03 8.03
C VAL A 281 6.90 7.18 9.05
N TYR A 282 8.00 7.30 9.79
CA TYR A 282 8.20 8.31 10.80
C TYR A 282 9.42 9.14 10.44
N PHE A 283 9.29 10.45 10.61
CA PHE A 283 10.32 11.42 10.27
C PHE A 283 10.62 12.28 11.49
N SER A 284 11.89 12.57 11.69
CA SER A 284 12.34 13.59 12.62
C SER A 284 12.16 14.93 11.91
N ILE A 285 11.16 15.70 12.33
CA ILE A 285 10.79 16.96 11.69
C ILE A 285 11.28 18.09 12.59
N GLN A 286 12.37 18.73 12.20
CA GLN A 286 12.93 19.89 12.89
C GLN A 286 12.34 21.15 12.26
N GLY A 287 11.66 21.95 13.09
CA GLY A 287 11.09 23.26 12.74
C GLY A 287 12.06 24.40 12.95
#